data_AF-A0A3N9NUU8-F1
#
_entry.id   AF-A0A3N9NUU8-F1
#
_cell.length_a   1.000
_cell.length_b   1.000
_cell.length_c   1.000
_cell.angle_alpha   90.00
_cell.angle_beta   90.00
_cell.angle_gamma   90.00
#
_symmetry.space_group_name_H-M   'P 1'
#
loop_
_entity.id
_entity.type
_entity.pdbx_description
1 polymer ?
#
loop_
_entity_poly.entity_id
_entity_poly.type
_entity_poly.pdbx_seq_one_letter_code
_entity_poly.pdbx_strand_id
1 'polypeptide(L)'
;MSSAGAAGRAAQYFLGSQDQVLMAVNVWGFVNVPGQYMVPLETDLVSLLSYAGGPREDARIKRIRVVRISAESDSSAVIDIDVKDFVDTGDLKENPVLRPGDTVVVSGTTFHLVNKVFELGFRIAMIVQAVYLAQWYAGRD
;
A
#
# COMPACT_ATOMS: atom_id res chain seq x y z
N MET A 1 -17.61 33.39 16.41
CA MET A 1 -17.65 33.61 14.95
C MET A 1 -16.45 32.93 14.36
N SER A 2 -16.71 32.07 13.37
CA SER A 2 -15.78 31.19 12.67
C SER A 2 -14.75 31.97 11.86
N SER A 3 -13.49 31.52 11.87
CA SER A 3 -12.59 31.71 10.74
C SER A 3 -11.83 30.41 10.48
N ALA A 4 -12.46 29.54 9.70
CA ALA A 4 -11.77 28.49 8.98
C ALA A 4 -10.81 29.15 7.97
N GLY A 5 -9.52 29.18 8.32
CA GLY A 5 -8.44 29.48 7.40
C GLY A 5 -7.74 28.18 7.04
N ALA A 6 -7.91 27.72 5.81
CA ALA A 6 -7.16 26.60 5.26
C ALA A 6 -5.65 26.94 5.30
N ALA A 7 -4.97 26.43 6.32
CA ALA A 7 -3.53 26.50 6.42
C ALA A 7 -2.94 25.65 5.29
N GLY A 8 -2.48 26.32 4.23
CA GLY A 8 -1.61 25.71 3.23
C GLY A 8 -0.49 24.97 3.95
N ARG A 9 -0.35 23.68 3.66
CA ARG A 9 0.66 22.81 4.26
C ARG A 9 2.04 23.24 3.76
N ALA A 10 2.61 24.25 4.39
CA ALA A 10 4.03 24.56 4.22
C ALA A 10 4.80 23.30 4.59
N ALA A 11 5.49 22.70 3.61
CA ALA A 11 6.33 21.53 3.84
C ALA A 11 7.33 21.87 4.94
N GLN A 12 7.20 21.21 6.08
CA GLN A 12 7.99 21.52 7.26
C GLN A 12 9.36 20.84 7.12
N TYR A 13 10.40 21.64 6.86
CA TYR A 13 11.78 21.18 6.76
C TYR A 13 12.38 21.10 8.16
N PHE A 14 12.96 19.95 8.51
CA PHE A 14 13.67 19.75 9.77
C PHE A 14 15.18 19.62 9.50
N LEU A 15 16.00 20.38 10.24
CA LEU A 15 17.46 20.32 10.13
C LEU A 15 17.99 19.23 11.08
N GLY A 16 18.61 18.18 10.54
CA GLY A 16 19.28 17.14 11.33
C GLY A 16 20.64 17.60 11.88
N SER A 17 21.20 16.89 12.86
CA SER A 17 22.44 17.28 13.58
C SER A 17 23.75 17.23 12.77
N GLN A 18 23.66 17.04 11.45
CA GLN A 18 24.71 17.25 10.46
C GLN A 18 24.02 17.78 9.20
N ASP A 19 23.94 19.11 9.01
CA ASP A 19 23.58 19.89 7.81
C ASP A 19 22.70 19.23 6.71
N GLN A 20 21.76 18.36 7.08
CA GLN A 20 20.91 17.63 6.16
C GLN A 20 19.48 18.10 6.32
N VAL A 21 18.92 18.58 5.21
CA VAL A 21 17.52 18.97 5.12
C VAL A 21 16.68 17.70 5.06
N LEU A 22 15.86 17.50 6.09
CA LEU A 22 14.93 16.38 6.17
C LEU A 22 13.56 16.78 5.61
N MET A 23 12.92 15.81 4.96
CA MET A 23 11.55 15.89 4.48
C MET A 23 10.68 14.82 5.13
N ALA A 24 9.41 15.17 5.36
CA ALA A 24 8.41 14.23 5.85
C ALA A 24 7.81 13.44 4.68
N VAL A 25 7.80 12.11 4.82
CA VAL A 25 7.16 11.16 3.89
C VAL A 25 6.35 10.15 4.68
N ASN A 26 5.28 9.62 4.09
CA ASN A 26 4.38 8.67 4.76
C ASN A 26 4.50 7.28 4.13
N VAL A 27 4.63 6.23 4.95
CA VAL A 27 4.68 4.83 4.49
C VAL A 27 3.51 4.05 5.08
N TRP A 28 2.66 3.52 4.20
CA TRP A 28 1.42 2.85 4.53
C TRP A 28 1.39 1.43 3.96
N GLY A 29 0.70 0.53 4.68
CA GLY A 29 0.44 -0.83 4.22
C GLY A 29 1.50 -1.85 4.67
N PHE A 30 1.85 -2.77 3.78
CA PHE A 30 2.56 -4.02 4.10
C PHE A 30 4.09 -3.84 4.15
N VAL A 31 4.54 -2.99 5.08
CA VAL A 31 5.94 -2.84 5.49
C VAL A 31 6.11 -3.25 6.95
N ASN A 32 7.34 -3.50 7.41
CA ASN A 32 7.56 -3.91 8.80
C ASN A 32 7.08 -2.86 9.79
N VAL A 33 7.49 -1.60 9.60
CA VAL A 33 7.09 -0.46 10.44
C VAL A 33 6.40 0.60 9.57
N PRO A 34 5.06 0.63 9.47
CA PRO A 34 4.36 1.72 8.80
C PRO A 34 4.35 2.98 9.67
N GLY A 35 4.33 4.15 9.05
CA GLY A 35 4.36 5.42 9.77
C GLY A 35 4.86 6.60 8.93
N GLN A 36 5.02 7.74 9.58
CA GLN A 36 5.66 8.91 9.00
C GLN A 36 7.16 8.88 9.30
N TYR A 37 7.97 9.18 8.29
CA TYR A 37 9.42 9.19 8.36
C TYR A 37 9.97 10.57 8.01
N MET A 38 10.99 10.99 8.76
CA MET A 38 11.82 12.14 8.43
C MET A 38 13.10 11.64 7.77
N VAL A 39 13.24 11.88 6.47
CA VAL A 39 14.33 11.34 5.65
C VAL A 39 15.05 12.47 4.90
N PRO A 40 16.34 12.32 4.55
CA PRO A 40 17.04 13.30 3.72
C PRO A 40 16.29 13.59 2.40
N LEU A 41 16.37 14.82 1.89
CA LEU A 41 15.63 15.27 0.69
C LEU A 41 15.88 14.42 -0.56
N GLU A 42 17.04 13.75 -0.67
CA GLU A 42 17.41 12.90 -1.81
C GLU A 42 17.11 11.41 -1.58
N THR A 43 16.24 11.08 -0.62
CA THR A 43 15.86 9.70 -0.33
C THR A 43 15.01 9.11 -1.45
N ASP A 44 15.42 7.95 -1.97
CA ASP A 44 14.68 7.18 -2.95
C ASP A 44 13.68 6.19 -2.31
N LEU A 45 12.83 5.59 -3.14
CA LEU A 45 11.78 4.68 -2.68
C LEU A 45 12.34 3.48 -1.91
N VAL A 46 13.41 2.85 -2.40
CA VAL A 46 13.99 1.65 -1.80
C VAL A 46 14.67 1.96 -0.45
N SER A 47 15.33 3.11 -0.34
CA SER A 47 15.91 3.60 0.91
C SER A 47 14.82 3.89 1.93
N LEU A 48 13.70 4.50 1.52
CA LEU A 48 12.56 4.70 2.41
C LEU A 48 11.96 3.37 2.90
N LEU A 49 11.79 2.39 2.00
CA LEU A 49 11.32 1.07 2.39
C LEU A 49 12.29 0.40 3.37
N SER A 50 13.59 0.60 3.20
CA SER A 50 14.62 0.11 4.11
C SER A 50 14.53 0.77 5.48
N TYR A 51 14.32 2.10 5.55
CA TYR A 51 14.04 2.80 6.80
C TYR A 51 12.77 2.27 7.50
N ALA A 52 11.77 1.85 6.74
CA ALA A 52 10.56 1.21 7.24
C ALA A 52 10.75 -0.28 7.65
N GLY A 53 11.99 -0.77 7.65
CA GLY A 53 12.34 -2.14 7.98
C GLY A 53 12.12 -3.15 6.84
N GLY A 54 11.84 -2.67 5.64
CA GLY A 54 11.59 -3.47 4.44
C GLY A 54 10.11 -3.84 4.22
N PRO A 55 9.76 -4.29 3.00
CA PRO A 55 8.46 -4.89 2.71
C PRO A 55 8.27 -6.18 3.51
N ARG A 56 7.03 -6.47 3.95
CA ARG A 56 6.70 -7.77 4.56
C ARG A 56 6.71 -8.89 3.51
N GLU A 57 6.77 -10.14 3.96
CA GLU A 57 6.76 -11.32 3.08
C GLU A 57 5.51 -11.40 2.19
N ASP A 58 4.37 -10.92 2.68
CA ASP A 58 3.10 -10.88 1.97
C ASP A 58 2.90 -9.59 1.15
N ALA A 59 3.90 -8.71 1.10
CA ALA A 59 3.84 -7.45 0.36
C ALA A 59 3.94 -7.66 -1.16
N ARG A 60 3.12 -6.92 -1.90
CA ARG A 60 3.15 -6.90 -3.37
C ARG A 60 4.06 -5.77 -3.86
N ILE A 61 5.34 -6.08 -3.97
CA ILE A 61 6.38 -5.10 -4.39
C ILE A 61 6.38 -4.78 -5.90
N LYS A 62 5.68 -5.57 -6.72
CA LYS A 62 5.50 -5.31 -8.17
C LYS A 62 4.63 -4.09 -8.50
N ARG A 63 3.91 -3.56 -7.51
CA ARG A 63 3.01 -2.41 -7.72
C ARG A 63 2.88 -1.61 -6.44
N ILE A 64 3.94 -0.89 -6.10
CA ILE A 64 3.93 0.10 -5.03
C ILE A 64 3.38 1.40 -5.59
N ARG A 65 2.53 2.09 -4.83
CA ARG A 65 1.96 3.37 -5.25
C ARG A 65 2.63 4.51 -4.50
N VAL A 66 3.13 5.49 -5.24
CA VAL A 66 3.57 6.77 -4.68
C VAL A 66 2.48 7.80 -5.01
N VAL A 67 1.81 8.28 -3.97
CA VAL A 67 0.81 9.34 -4.07
C VAL A 67 1.50 10.66 -3.76
N ARG A 68 1.52 11.53 -4.76
CA ARG A 68 2.14 12.85 -4.71
C ARG A 68 1.09 13.93 -4.84
N ILE A 69 0.95 14.76 -3.81
CA ILE A 69 0.02 15.88 -3.82
C ILE A 69 0.77 17.10 -4.36
N SER A 70 0.28 17.71 -5.42
CA SER A 70 0.81 18.97 -5.92
C SER A 70 0.37 20.12 -5.01
N ALA A 71 1.26 21.07 -4.72
CA ALA A 71 0.92 22.26 -3.94
C ALA A 71 0.21 23.33 -4.80
N GLU A 72 0.43 23.32 -6.11
CA GLU A 72 -0.06 24.35 -7.04
C GLU A 72 -1.40 23.99 -7.70
N SER A 73 -1.74 22.71 -7.70
CA SER A 73 -2.97 22.19 -8.26
C SER A 73 -3.58 21.25 -7.23
N ASP A 74 -4.90 21.32 -7.02
CA ASP A 74 -5.67 20.45 -6.12
C ASP A 74 -5.78 19.01 -6.68
N SER A 75 -4.69 18.52 -7.26
CA SER A 75 -4.55 17.29 -8.02
C SER A 75 -3.48 16.42 -7.38
N SER A 76 -3.80 15.14 -7.23
CA SER A 76 -2.88 14.10 -6.78
C SER A 76 -2.38 13.31 -7.98
N ALA A 77 -1.06 13.19 -8.13
CA ALA A 77 -0.45 12.24 -9.03
C ALA A 77 -0.28 10.90 -8.31
N VAL A 78 -0.70 9.82 -8.95
CA VAL A 78 -0.43 8.44 -8.48
C VAL A 78 0.55 7.81 -9.44
N ILE A 79 1.69 7.39 -8.91
CA ILE A 79 2.77 6.78 -9.67
C ILE A 79 2.86 5.32 -9.22
N ASP A 80 2.62 4.39 -10.14
CA ASP A 80 2.81 2.96 -9.93
C ASP A 80 4.29 2.63 -10.19
N ILE A 81 4.93 1.93 -9.26
CA ILE A 81 6.34 1.54 -9.30
C ILE A 81 6.47 0.02 -9.10
N ASP A 82 7.29 -0.63 -9.93
CA ASP A 82 7.69 -2.03 -9.83
C ASP A 82 9.08 -2.14 -9.19
N VAL A 83 9.11 -2.09 -7.85
CA VAL A 83 10.37 -2.24 -7.09
C VAL A 83 11.00 -3.62 -7.30
N LYS A 84 10.23 -4.63 -7.72
CA LYS A 84 10.83 -5.93 -8.05
C LYS A 84 11.72 -5.81 -9.29
N ASP A 85 11.26 -5.08 -10.32
CA ASP A 85 12.09 -4.87 -11.51
C ASP A 85 13.38 -4.13 -11.15
N PHE A 86 13.33 -3.08 -10.32
CA PHE A 86 14.54 -2.43 -9.83
C PHE A 86 15.52 -3.40 -9.15
N VAL A 87 15.02 -4.30 -8.29
CA VAL A 87 15.89 -5.29 -7.61
C VAL A 87 16.51 -6.29 -8.59
N ASP A 88 15.79 -6.65 -9.65
CA ASP A 88 16.24 -7.62 -10.65
C ASP A 88 17.19 -6.98 -11.70
N THR A 89 16.91 -5.74 -12.12
CA THR A 89 17.55 -5.09 -13.29
C THR A 89 18.42 -3.89 -12.93
N GLY A 90 18.19 -3.27 -11.78
CA GLY A 90 18.79 -1.99 -11.40
C GLY A 90 18.21 -0.77 -12.15
N ASP A 91 17.06 -0.87 -12.83
CA ASP A 91 16.46 0.27 -13.54
C ASP A 91 16.02 1.36 -12.56
N LEU A 92 16.75 2.49 -12.57
CA LEU A 92 16.50 3.64 -11.73
C LEU A 92 15.11 4.27 -11.94
N LYS A 93 14.42 3.99 -13.05
CA LYS A 93 13.03 4.43 -13.26
C LYS A 93 12.08 3.82 -12.23
N GLU A 94 12.40 2.61 -11.76
CA GLU A 94 11.62 1.87 -10.78
C GLU A 94 12.08 2.14 -9.34
N ASN A 95 12.97 3.12 -9.14
CA ASN A 95 13.37 3.62 -7.82
C ASN A 95 13.42 5.16 -7.82
N PRO A 96 12.25 5.84 -7.91
CA PRO A 96 12.21 7.28 -7.98
C PRO A 96 12.63 7.96 -6.68
N VAL A 97 13.25 9.13 -6.80
CA VAL A 97 13.48 10.04 -5.66
C VAL A 97 12.14 10.59 -5.17
N LEU A 98 11.95 10.55 -3.86
CA LEU A 98 10.73 11.00 -3.20
C LEU A 98 10.72 12.52 -3.04
N ARG A 99 9.54 13.07 -2.80
CA ARG A 99 9.34 14.50 -2.55
C ARG A 99 8.67 14.72 -1.20
N PRO A 100 8.83 15.92 -0.61
CA PRO A 100 8.16 16.26 0.64
C PRO A 100 6.64 16.03 0.54
N GLY A 101 6.10 15.30 1.50
CA GLY A 101 4.67 14.98 1.57
C GLY A 101 4.24 13.75 0.75
N ASP A 102 5.13 13.10 0.01
CA ASP A 102 4.80 11.86 -0.71
C ASP A 102 4.27 10.79 0.26
N THR A 103 3.29 10.03 -0.21
CA THR A 103 2.72 8.89 0.51
C THR A 103 2.95 7.61 -0.28
N VAL A 104 3.77 6.72 0.27
CA VAL A 104 4.08 5.41 -0.29
C VAL A 104 3.11 4.38 0.27
N VAL A 105 2.39 3.70 -0.61
CA VAL A 105 1.39 2.69 -0.26
C VAL A 105 1.83 1.34 -0.81
N VAL A 106 2.15 0.42 0.10
CA VAL A 106 2.52 -0.96 -0.19
C VAL A 106 1.31 -1.85 0.02
N SER A 107 0.78 -2.41 -1.07
CA SER A 107 -0.38 -3.31 -0.98
C SER A 107 0.07 -4.72 -0.62
N GLY A 108 -0.75 -5.47 0.10
CA GLY A 108 -0.53 -6.89 0.35
C GLY A 108 -0.94 -7.73 -0.86
N THR A 109 -0.47 -8.97 -0.89
CA THR A 109 -0.93 -9.98 -1.84
C THR A 109 -2.36 -10.37 -1.44
N THR A 110 -3.34 -10.05 -2.27
CA THR A 110 -4.76 -10.31 -1.97
C THR A 110 -5.06 -11.82 -2.04
N PHE A 111 -4.77 -12.57 -0.98
CA PHE A 111 -5.24 -13.94 -0.78
C PHE A 111 -6.47 -14.03 0.16
N HIS A 112 -7.21 -12.93 0.33
CA HIS A 112 -8.37 -12.88 1.25
C HIS A 112 -9.75 -12.92 0.60
N LEU A 113 -9.84 -13.26 -0.70
CA LEU A 113 -11.13 -13.47 -1.37
C LEU A 113 -11.46 -14.96 -1.59
N VAL A 114 -10.44 -15.81 -1.79
CA VAL A 114 -10.61 -17.24 -2.05
C VAL A 114 -11.30 -17.95 -0.86
N ASN A 115 -10.93 -17.61 0.38
CA ASN A 115 -11.55 -18.21 1.57
C ASN A 115 -13.01 -17.78 1.78
N LYS A 116 -13.43 -16.58 1.32
CA LYS A 116 -14.83 -16.13 1.41
C LYS A 116 -15.72 -16.78 0.35
N VAL A 117 -15.19 -17.01 -0.85
CA VAL A 117 -15.91 -17.70 -1.93
C VAL A 117 -16.06 -19.21 -1.63
N PHE A 118 -15.05 -19.82 -1.00
CA PHE A 118 -15.13 -21.21 -0.56
C PHE A 118 -16.22 -21.42 0.51
N GLU A 119 -16.44 -20.47 1.41
CA GLU A 119 -17.47 -20.59 2.46
C GLU A 119 -18.90 -20.56 1.90
N LEU A 120 -19.16 -19.80 0.83
CA LEU A 120 -20.45 -19.73 0.17
C LEU A 120 -20.74 -21.00 -0.66
N GLY A 121 -19.72 -21.49 -1.38
CA GLY A 121 -19.81 -22.70 -2.21
C GLY A 121 -20.09 -23.96 -1.39
N PHE A 122 -19.39 -24.14 -0.26
CA PHE A 122 -19.60 -25.30 0.61
C PHE A 122 -20.98 -25.30 1.30
N ARG A 123 -21.53 -24.13 1.65
CA ARG A 123 -22.87 -24.03 2.27
C ARG A 123 -23.99 -24.41 1.31
N ILE A 124 -23.92 -23.99 0.06
CA ILE A 124 -24.90 -24.36 -0.97
C ILE A 124 -24.78 -25.86 -1.31
N ALA A 125 -23.56 -26.38 -1.43
CA ALA A 125 -23.31 -27.78 -1.71
C ALA A 125 -23.92 -28.70 -0.62
N MET A 126 -23.81 -28.34 0.66
CA MET A 126 -24.40 -29.10 1.77
C MET A 126 -25.93 -29.14 1.70
N ILE A 127 -26.58 -28.03 1.37
CA ILE A 127 -28.04 -27.97 1.24
C ILE A 127 -28.50 -28.79 0.03
N VAL A 128 -27.83 -28.63 -1.12
CA VAL A 128 -28.12 -29.41 -2.34
C VAL A 128 -27.92 -30.90 -2.08
N GLN A 129 -26.86 -31.29 -1.39
CA GLN A 129 -26.58 -32.68 -1.01
C GLN A 129 -27.66 -33.24 -0.08
N ALA A 130 -28.10 -32.47 0.92
CA ALA A 130 -29.17 -32.87 1.84
C ALA A 130 -30.52 -33.03 1.14
N VAL A 131 -30.88 -32.11 0.24
CA VAL A 131 -32.13 -32.20 -0.56
C VAL A 131 -32.06 -33.39 -1.51
N TYR A 132 -30.92 -33.60 -2.18
CA TYR A 132 -30.72 -34.75 -3.06
C TYR A 132 -30.87 -36.08 -2.32
N LEU A 133 -30.26 -36.19 -1.12
CA LEU A 133 -30.41 -37.37 -0.26
C LEU A 133 -31.87 -37.58 0.17
N ALA A 134 -32.57 -36.52 0.59
CA ALA A 134 -33.97 -36.61 1.00
C ALA A 134 -34.89 -37.08 -0.15
N GLN A 135 -34.71 -36.51 -1.36
CA GLN A 135 -35.45 -36.91 -2.55
C GLN A 135 -35.15 -38.35 -2.96
N TRP A 136 -33.88 -38.77 -2.88
CA TRP A 136 -33.46 -40.13 -3.21
C TRP A 136 -34.05 -41.19 -2.28
N TYR A 137 -34.23 -40.88 -0.99
CA TYR A 137 -34.86 -41.78 -0.04
C TYR A 137 -36.40 -41.76 -0.09
N ALA A 138 -37.02 -40.63 -0.43
CA ALA A 138 -38.48 -40.49 -0.49
C ALA A 138 -39.13 -41.11 -1.75
N GLY A 139 -38.35 -41.36 -2.81
CA GLY A 139 -38.84 -41.98 -4.06
C GLY A 139 -38.66 -43.50 -4.14
N ARG A 140 -38.44 -44.18 -3.00
CA ARG A 140 -38.12 -45.61 -2.94
C ARG A 140 -39.25 -46.49 -2.37
N ASP A 141 -40.48 -46.03 -2.49
CA ASP A 141 -41.70 -46.81 -2.24
C ASP A 141 -42.41 -47.13 -3.56
#